data_AF-A0A3B0MJG8-F1
#
_entry.id   AF-A0A3B0MJG8-F1
#
_cell.length_a   1.000
_cell.length_b   1.000
_cell.length_c   1.000
_cell.angle_alpha   90.00
_cell.angle_beta   90.00
_cell.angle_gamma   90.00
#
_symmetry.space_group_name_H-M   'P 1'
#
loop_
_entity.id
_entity.type
_entity.pdbx_description
1 polymer ?
#
loop_
_entity_poly.entity_id
_entity_poly.type
_entity_poly.pdbx_seq_one_letter_code
_entity_poly.pdbx_strand_id
1 'polypeptide(L)' 'METSTIRIAIRSLNEPWDTSRIRAVLDEIEASLREEANVPARLTADSMTIAIDVATDQLPAAAALLHELGLI' A
#
# COMPACT_ATOMS: atom_id res chain seq x y z
N MET A 1 -13.59 -15.24 -2.51
CA MET A 1 -13.27 -13.89 -2.05
C MET A 1 -12.38 -13.30 -3.12
N GLU A 2 -12.87 -12.29 -3.83
CA GLU A 2 -12.07 -11.60 -4.85
C GLU A 2 -11.18 -10.58 -4.14
N THR A 3 -9.88 -10.70 -4.33
CA THR A 3 -8.91 -9.69 -3.94
C THR A 3 -8.43 -8.98 -5.19
N SER A 4 -8.19 -7.68 -5.03
CA SER A 4 -7.65 -6.82 -6.05
C SER A 4 -6.27 -6.36 -5.61
N THR A 5 -5.33 -6.40 -6.54
CA THR A 5 -3.94 -6.02 -6.27
C THR A 5 -3.66 -4.64 -6.85
N ILE A 6 -3.34 -3.69 -5.99
CA ILE A 6 -2.86 -2.35 -6.38
C ILE A 6 -1.35 -2.46 -6.58
N ARG A 7 -0.85 -2.01 -7.74
CA ARG A 7 0.58 -2.02 -8.06
C ARG A 7 1.09 -0.59 -8.16
N ILE A 8 1.95 -0.21 -7.23
CA ILE A 8 2.57 1.12 -7.17
C ILE A 8 4.03 0.96 -7.55
N ALA A 9 4.50 1.70 -8.56
CA ALA A 9 5.90 1.66 -8.93
C ALA A 9 6.72 2.40 -7.85
N ILE A 10 7.80 1.80 -7.34
CA ILE A 10 8.65 2.41 -6.31
C ILE A 10 9.22 3.76 -6.78
N ARG A 11 9.53 3.87 -8.08
CA ARG A 11 9.94 5.13 -8.71
C ARG A 11 8.88 6.24 -8.72
N SER A 12 7.61 5.88 -8.48
CA SER A 12 6.47 6.80 -8.43
C SER A 12 6.15 7.21 -7.00
N LEU A 13 6.77 6.57 -6.00
CA LEU A 13 6.68 7.01 -4.63
C LEU A 13 7.33 8.39 -4.53
N ASN A 14 6.54 9.37 -4.10
CA ASN A 14 7.03 10.73 -3.89
C ASN A 14 7.83 10.82 -2.57
N GLU A 15 8.65 11.85 -2.39
CA GLU A 15 9.23 12.14 -1.07
C GLU A 15 8.07 12.36 -0.07
N PRO A 16 8.05 11.71 1.11
CA PRO A 16 9.18 11.26 1.94
C PRO A 16 9.47 9.74 1.95
N TRP A 17 8.91 8.95 1.04
CA TRP A 17 9.03 7.49 1.08
C TRP A 17 10.45 7.03 0.70
N ASP A 18 11.26 6.71 1.70
CA ASP A 18 12.65 6.30 1.49
C ASP A 18 12.70 4.87 0.92
N THR A 19 12.89 4.78 -0.40
CA THR A 19 12.95 3.51 -1.13
C THR A 19 14.10 2.60 -0.64
N SER A 20 15.09 3.17 0.04
CA SER A 20 16.13 2.42 0.77
C SER A 20 15.56 1.52 1.86
N ARG A 21 14.38 1.87 2.40
CA ARG A 21 13.68 1.17 3.50
C ARG A 21 12.27 0.75 3.10
N ILE A 22 12.11 0.24 1.88
CA ILE A 22 10.84 -0.31 1.37
C ILE A 22 10.14 -1.19 2.42
N ARG A 23 10.86 -2.06 3.14
CA ARG A 23 10.21 -2.93 4.13
C ARG A 23 9.55 -2.18 5.29
N ALA A 24 10.16 -1.10 5.77
CA ALA A 24 9.56 -0.27 6.82
C ALA A 24 8.35 0.51 6.28
N VAL A 25 8.45 1.00 5.04
CA VAL A 25 7.34 1.64 4.33
C VAL A 25 6.14 0.69 4.19
N LEU A 26 6.35 -0.56 3.78
CA LEU A 26 5.28 -1.55 3.70
C LEU A 26 4.65 -1.84 5.05
N ASP A 27 5.46 -1.98 6.09
CA ASP A 27 4.99 -2.25 7.46
C ASP A 27 4.12 -1.10 7.97
N GLU A 28 4.53 0.14 7.70
CA GLU A 28 3.79 1.35 8.07
C GLU A 28 2.45 1.47 7.31
N ILE A 29 2.45 1.18 6.00
CA ILE A 29 1.22 1.18 5.19
C ILE A 29 0.29 0.03 5.62
N GLU A 30 0.84 -1.16 5.89
CA GLU A 30 0.07 -2.32 6.37
C GLU A 30 -0.58 -2.03 7.73
N ALA A 31 0.19 -1.44 8.65
CA ALA A 31 -0.30 -0.99 9.95
C ALA A 31 -1.41 0.05 9.77
N SER A 32 -1.20 1.07 8.94
CA SER A 32 -2.20 2.12 8.68
C SER A 32 -3.49 1.54 8.08
N LEU A 33 -3.40 0.64 7.10
CA LEU A 33 -4.58 -0.01 6.51
C LEU A 33 -5.35 -0.85 7.53
N ARG A 34 -4.63 -1.50 8.45
CA ARG A 34 -5.23 -2.32 9.48
C ARG A 34 -5.80 -1.50 10.64
N GLU A 35 -5.13 -0.43 11.05
CA GLU A 35 -5.52 0.38 12.22
C GLU A 35 -6.56 1.45 11.84
N GLU A 36 -6.33 2.18 10.74
CA GLU A 36 -7.21 3.28 10.32
C GLU A 36 -8.43 2.76 9.54
N ALA A 37 -8.20 1.86 8.58
CA ALA A 37 -9.26 1.37 7.70
C ALA A 37 -9.87 0.03 8.15
N ASN A 38 -9.27 -0.65 9.14
CA ASN A 38 -9.63 -2.02 9.54
C ASN A 38 -9.67 -2.99 8.34
N VAL A 39 -8.82 -2.74 7.34
CA VAL A 39 -8.71 -3.52 6.12
C VAL A 39 -7.53 -4.49 6.24
N PRO A 40 -7.77 -5.80 6.22
CA PRO A 40 -6.68 -6.75 6.09
C PRO A 40 -6.10 -6.66 4.68
N ALA A 41 -4.98 -5.95 4.56
CA ALA A 41 -4.20 -5.83 3.34
C ALA A 41 -2.94 -6.70 3.44
N ARG A 42 -2.50 -7.24 2.31
CA ARG A 42 -1.21 -7.93 2.20
C ARG A 42 -0.29 -7.11 1.33
N LEU A 43 0.79 -6.62 1.90
CA LEU A 43 1.76 -5.83 1.17
C LEU A 43 2.98 -6.68 0.79
N THR A 44 3.41 -6.52 -0.45
CA THR A 44 4.58 -7.16 -1.03
C THR A 44 5.33 -6.11 -1.82
N ALA A 45 6.66 -6.11 -1.74
CA ALA A 45 7.44 -5.28 -2.65
C ALA A 45 8.51 -6.12 -3.34
N ASP A 46 8.59 -5.87 -4.63
CA ASP A 46 9.69 -6.26 -5.49
C ASP A 46 10.65 -5.07 -5.62
N SER A 47 11.86 -5.29 -6.17
CA SER A 47 12.86 -4.22 -6.32
C SER A 47 12.41 -3.00 -7.13
N MET A 48 11.26 -3.04 -7.80
CA MET A 48 10.72 -1.93 -8.60
C MET A 48 9.26 -1.56 -8.32
N THR A 49 8.49 -2.42 -7.63
CA THR A 49 7.04 -2.25 -7.49
C THR A 49 6.56 -2.74 -6.13
N ILE A 50 5.62 -2.02 -5.53
CA ILE A 50 4.87 -2.42 -4.35
C ILE A 50 3.51 -2.98 -4.83
N ALA A 51 3.23 -4.22 -4.48
CA ALA A 51 1.96 -4.91 -4.69
C ALA A 51 1.18 -4.99 -3.37
N ILE A 52 0.00 -4.37 -3.35
CA ILE A 52 -0.90 -4.31 -2.20
C ILE A 52 -2.14 -5.11 -2.56
N ASP A 53 -2.30 -6.27 -1.95
CA ASP A 53 -3.46 -7.14 -2.13
C ASP A 53 -4.51 -6.82 -1.07
N VAL A 54 -5.69 -6.40 -1.50
CA VAL A 54 -6.82 -6.07 -0.64
C VAL A 54 -8.09 -6.73 -1.16
N ALA A 55 -9.07 -6.96 -0.30
CA ALA A 55 -10.38 -7.41 -0.78
C ALA A 55 -10.96 -6.39 -1.78
N THR A 56 -11.56 -6.84 -2.89
CA THR A 56 -12.10 -5.95 -3.94
C THR A 56 -13.13 -4.95 -3.37
N ASP A 57 -13.91 -5.38 -2.37
CA ASP A 57 -14.86 -4.54 -1.64
C ASP A 57 -14.18 -3.40 -0.82
N GLN A 58 -12.93 -3.63 -0.41
CA GLN A 58 -12.12 -2.71 0.40
C GLN A 58 -11.07 -1.95 -0.41
N LEU A 59 -10.96 -2.23 -1.72
CA LEU A 59 -10.11 -1.50 -2.65
C LEU A 59 -10.33 0.02 -2.62
N PRO A 60 -11.57 0.57 -2.63
CA PRO A 60 -11.74 2.02 -2.56
C PRO A 60 -11.26 2.62 -1.23
N ALA A 61 -11.44 1.91 -0.11
CA ALA A 61 -10.96 2.36 1.19
C ALA A 61 -9.43 2.36 1.25
N ALA A 62 -8.79 1.29 0.75
CA ALA A 62 -7.34 1.21 0.67
C ALA A 62 -6.76 2.28 -0.27
N ALA A 63 -7.36 2.47 -1.45
CA ALA A 63 -6.92 3.49 -2.40
C ALA A 63 -7.05 4.92 -1.83
N ALA A 64 -8.11 5.20 -1.07
CA ALA A 64 -8.27 6.49 -0.39
C ALA A 64 -7.15 6.73 0.62
N LEU A 65 -6.83 5.73 1.46
CA LEU A 65 -5.73 5.83 2.43
C LEU A 65 -4.38 6.03 1.73
N LEU A 66 -4.11 5.29 0.66
CA LEU A 66 -2.87 5.43 -0.13
C LEU A 66 -2.72 6.83 -0.73
N HIS A 67 -3.84 7.42 -1.19
CA HIS A 67 -3.87 8.79 -1.68
C HIS A 67 -3.64 9.81 -0.55
N GLU A 68 -4.24 9.61 0.64
CA GLU A 68 -3.99 10.48 1.80
C GLU A 68 -2.54 10.41 2.29
N LEU A 69 -1.91 9.24 2.16
CA LEU A 69 -0.50 9.00 2.42
C LEU A 69 0.43 9.56 1.32
N GLY A 70 -0.12 10.10 0.23
CA GLY A 70 0.65 10.67 -0.89
C GLY A 70 1.42 9.62 -1.71
N LEU A 71 0.95 8.37 -1.70
CA LEU A 71 1.57 7.25 -2.43
C LEU A 71 1.10 7.18 -3.90
N ILE A 72 -0.08 7.73 -4.20
CA ILE A 72 -0.71 7.79 -5.52
C ILE A 72 -1.43 9.12 -5.76
#